data_AF-A0A832UKN5-F1
#
_entry.id   AF-A0A832UKN5-F1
#
_cell.length_a   1.000
_cell.length_b   1.000
_cell.length_c   1.000
_cell.angle_alpha   90.00
_cell.angle_beta   90.00
_cell.angle_gamma   90.00
#
_symmetry.space_group_name_H-M   'P 1'
#
loop_
_entity.id
_entity.type
_entity.pdbx_description
1 polymer ?
#
loop_
_entity_poly.entity_id
_entity_poly.type
_entity_poly.pdbx_seq_one_letter_code
_entity_poly.pdbx_strand_id
1 'polypeptide(L)'
;MSVKERFIDNQDGSITDSTTQLMWMKEDGWQTQEKWFTWDEALDLVHYFNGLKFCSFQDWRMPSHEEIVTIAGEEASNQDKYGKETHLFPIFPSGGQATVWLKGESGQEGTLFDFKNKEFRPLYKSKSGRMTVRLVRGQMLKEFNLDPKNEPFDL
;
A
#
# COMPACT_ATOMS: atom_id res chain seq x y z
N MET A 1 -23.86 15.98 6.59
CA MET A 1 -22.66 15.49 7.31
C MET A 1 -21.49 15.63 6.35
N SER A 2 -20.45 16.39 6.71
CA SER A 2 -19.26 16.50 5.87
C SER A 2 -18.61 15.13 5.77
N VAL A 3 -18.35 14.65 4.56
CA VAL A 3 -17.54 13.43 4.36
C VAL A 3 -16.19 13.73 5.01
N LYS A 4 -15.92 13.10 6.15
CA LYS A 4 -14.59 13.12 6.75
C LYS A 4 -13.63 12.65 5.67
N GLU A 5 -12.65 13.47 5.30
CA GLU A 5 -11.61 13.08 4.35
C GLU A 5 -10.97 11.81 4.86
N ARG A 6 -11.27 10.69 4.19
CA ARG A 6 -10.84 9.35 4.61
C ARG A 6 -9.33 9.32 4.79
N PHE A 7 -8.61 9.84 3.82
CA PHE A 7 -7.16 9.94 3.82
C PHE A 7 -6.73 11.33 4.27
N ILE A 8 -5.85 11.37 5.26
CA ILE A 8 -5.33 12.60 5.87
C ILE A 8 -3.83 12.62 5.67
N ASP A 9 -3.32 13.63 4.97
CA ASP A 9 -1.89 13.88 4.84
C ASP A 9 -1.35 14.45 6.16
N ASN A 10 -0.42 13.73 6.80
CA ASN A 10 0.17 14.15 8.07
C ASN A 10 1.28 15.21 7.88
N GLN A 11 1.61 15.58 6.63
CA GLN A 11 2.64 16.56 6.26
C GLN A 11 4.06 16.18 6.72
N ASP A 12 4.29 14.90 7.01
CA ASP A 12 5.57 14.35 7.47
C ASP A 12 6.10 13.22 6.57
N GLY A 13 5.46 13.01 5.41
CA GLY A 13 5.74 11.88 4.52
C GLY A 13 4.85 10.67 4.73
N SER A 14 3.85 10.75 5.62
CA SER A 14 2.84 9.70 5.83
C SER A 14 1.40 10.18 5.59
N ILE A 15 0.53 9.22 5.29
CA ILE A 15 -0.92 9.42 5.09
C ILE A 15 -1.67 8.49 6.03
N THR A 16 -2.60 9.04 6.82
CA THR A 16 -3.49 8.28 7.70
C THR A 16 -4.79 7.96 6.97
N ASP A 17 -5.17 6.69 6.90
CA ASP A 17 -6.52 6.28 6.51
C ASP A 17 -7.41 6.20 7.77
N SER A 18 -8.24 7.21 7.97
CA SER A 18 -9.14 7.31 9.12
C SER A 18 -10.26 6.27 9.14
N THR A 19 -10.49 5.56 8.04
CA THR A 19 -11.40 4.43 7.98
C THR A 19 -10.71 3.20 8.56
N THR A 20 -9.57 2.79 7.99
CA THR A 20 -8.87 1.55 8.40
C THR A 20 -8.00 1.70 9.64
N GLN A 21 -7.72 2.94 10.07
CA GLN A 21 -6.75 3.32 11.09
C GLN A 21 -5.30 2.98 10.72
N LEU A 22 -5.05 2.63 9.46
CA LEU A 22 -3.71 2.39 8.94
C LEU A 22 -3.01 3.71 8.62
N MET A 23 -1.69 3.70 8.72
CA MET A 23 -0.85 4.78 8.24
C MET A 23 0.08 4.24 7.16
N TRP A 24 0.12 4.95 6.04
CA TRP A 24 0.87 4.58 4.84
C TRP A 24 2.01 5.56 4.61
N MET A 25 3.15 5.06 4.12
CA MET A 25 4.13 5.97 3.51
C MET A 25 3.51 6.63 2.28
N LYS A 26 3.70 7.94 2.16
CA LYS A 26 3.16 8.73 1.05
C LYS A 26 3.76 8.28 -0.28
N GLU A 27 5.08 8.18 -0.33
CA GLU A 27 5.82 7.70 -1.48
C GLU A 27 6.06 6.18 -1.40
N ASP A 28 6.16 5.51 -2.54
CA ASP A 28 6.62 4.12 -2.59
C ASP A 28 8.16 4.02 -2.60
N GLY A 29 8.69 2.79 -2.57
CA GLY A 29 10.13 2.55 -2.61
C GLY A 29 10.82 3.09 -3.85
N TRP A 30 10.16 3.09 -5.02
CA TRP A 30 10.70 3.65 -6.26
C TRP A 30 10.81 5.16 -6.17
N GLN A 31 9.79 5.84 -5.65
CA GLN A 31 9.79 7.29 -5.48
C GLN A 31 10.85 7.74 -4.48
N THR A 32 11.05 6.98 -3.40
CA THR A 32 12.01 7.35 -2.35
C THR A 32 13.47 6.98 -2.68
N GLN A 33 13.72 5.91 -3.44
CA GLN A 33 15.08 5.38 -3.67
C GLN A 33 15.49 5.34 -5.16
N GLU A 34 14.60 5.71 -6.08
CA GLU A 34 14.82 5.71 -7.53
C GLU A 34 15.33 4.37 -8.10
N LYS A 35 15.01 3.26 -7.43
CA LYS A 35 15.41 1.92 -7.85
C LYS A 35 14.28 0.90 -7.73
N TRP A 36 14.49 -0.23 -8.38
CA TRP A 36 13.64 -1.41 -8.22
C TRP A 36 14.11 -2.26 -7.06
N PHE A 37 13.20 -3.04 -6.49
CA PHE A 37 13.46 -3.93 -5.37
C PHE A 37 13.06 -5.35 -5.74
N THR A 38 13.96 -6.28 -5.46
CA THR A 38 13.57 -7.65 -5.13
C THR A 38 12.76 -7.65 -3.83
N TRP A 39 12.10 -8.77 -3.50
CA TRP A 39 11.33 -8.84 -2.26
C TRP A 39 12.24 -8.72 -1.02
N ASP A 40 13.43 -9.32 -1.06
CA ASP A 40 14.40 -9.24 0.04
C ASP A 40 14.92 -7.80 0.20
N GLU A 41 15.23 -7.09 -0.89
CA GLU A 41 15.58 -5.67 -0.81
C GLU A 41 14.42 -4.79 -0.30
N ALA A 42 13.17 -5.18 -0.58
CA ALA A 42 12.01 -4.49 -0.03
C ALA A 42 11.88 -4.73 1.49
N LEU A 43 12.29 -5.90 2.01
CA LEU A 43 12.43 -6.11 3.45
C LEU A 43 13.57 -5.26 4.04
N ASP A 44 14.71 -5.17 3.35
CA ASP A 44 15.79 -4.29 3.80
C ASP A 44 15.34 -2.83 3.86
N LEU A 45 14.48 -2.40 2.93
CA LEU A 45 13.88 -1.06 2.95
C LEU A 45 12.98 -0.86 4.19
N VAL A 46 12.23 -1.89 4.60
CA VAL A 46 11.47 -1.87 5.86
C VAL A 46 12.41 -1.63 7.05
N HIS A 47 13.51 -2.40 7.13
CA HIS A 47 14.48 -2.25 8.21
C HIS A 47 15.14 -0.88 8.21
N TYR A 48 15.45 -0.34 7.03
CA TYR A 48 16.02 1.00 6.86
C TYR A 48 15.10 2.09 7.45
N PHE A 49 13.84 2.15 7.03
CA PHE A 49 12.92 3.19 7.51
C PHE A 49 12.59 3.04 9.01
N ASN A 50 12.55 1.82 9.53
CA ASN A 50 12.40 1.58 10.97
C ASN A 50 13.63 1.99 11.78
N GLY A 51 14.83 1.82 11.22
CA GLY A 51 16.07 2.31 11.82
C GLY A 51 16.15 3.84 11.87
N LEU A 52 15.65 4.51 10.82
CA LEU A 52 15.57 5.97 10.74
C LEU A 52 14.48 6.58 11.64
N LYS A 53 13.57 5.76 12.18
CA LYS A 53 12.35 6.23 12.85
C LYS A 53 11.53 7.15 11.95
N PHE A 54 11.34 6.77 10.69
CA PHE A 54 10.60 7.59 9.73
C PHE A 54 9.20 7.94 10.24
N CYS A 55 8.82 9.21 10.14
CA CYS A 55 7.63 9.80 10.77
C CYS A 55 7.52 9.52 12.29
N SER A 56 8.65 9.38 12.99
CA SER A 56 8.73 9.00 14.41
C SER A 56 8.28 7.56 14.73
N PHE A 57 8.22 6.67 13.73
CA PHE A 57 7.74 5.29 13.90
C PHE A 57 8.76 4.24 13.46
N GLN A 58 8.66 3.04 14.06
CA GLN A 58 9.61 1.94 13.88
C GLN A 58 8.93 0.58 13.59
N ASP A 59 7.64 0.61 13.30
CA ASP A 59 6.77 -0.54 13.05
C ASP A 59 6.22 -0.54 11.62
N TRP A 60 6.95 0.08 10.68
CA TRP A 60 6.67 -0.03 9.24
C TRP A 60 6.85 -1.46 8.78
N ARG A 61 6.03 -1.89 7.82
CA ARG A 61 6.04 -3.23 7.25
C ARG A 61 5.48 -3.24 5.84
N MET A 62 5.69 -4.34 5.12
CA MET A 62 4.96 -4.59 3.89
C MET A 62 3.46 -4.78 4.17
N PRO A 63 2.58 -4.34 3.26
CA PRO A 63 1.13 -4.50 3.40
C PRO A 63 0.71 -5.93 3.12
N SER A 64 -0.38 -6.35 3.75
CA SER A 64 -1.09 -7.59 3.43
C SER A 64 -2.06 -7.42 2.25
N HIS A 65 -2.63 -8.53 1.79
CA HIS A 65 -3.68 -8.56 0.75
C HIS A 65 -4.89 -7.68 1.12
N GLU A 66 -5.36 -7.80 2.36
CA GLU A 66 -6.55 -7.08 2.83
C GLU A 66 -6.29 -5.57 2.96
N GLU A 67 -5.06 -5.17 3.27
CA GLU A 67 -4.71 -3.76 3.47
C GLU A 67 -4.47 -3.04 2.13
N ILE A 68 -3.79 -3.68 1.17
CA ILE A 68 -3.42 -3.00 -0.07
C ILE A 68 -4.64 -2.62 -0.91
N VAL A 69 -5.69 -3.43 -0.87
CA VAL A 69 -6.94 -3.13 -1.60
C VAL A 69 -7.64 -1.90 -1.04
N THR A 70 -7.40 -1.52 0.23
CA THR A 70 -8.04 -0.36 0.84
C THR A 70 -7.58 0.96 0.24
N ILE A 71 -6.36 1.01 -0.31
CA ILE A 71 -5.81 2.19 -0.98
C ILE A 71 -6.00 2.17 -2.50
N ALA A 72 -6.68 1.14 -3.03
CA ALA A 72 -7.22 1.13 -4.38
C ALA A 72 -8.71 1.47 -4.36
N GLY A 73 -9.17 2.36 -5.23
CA GLY A 73 -10.58 2.76 -5.33
C GLY A 73 -11.16 2.49 -6.71
N GLU A 74 -12.47 2.22 -6.80
CA GLU A 74 -13.15 2.03 -8.09
C GLU A 74 -13.03 3.29 -8.96
N GLU A 75 -13.39 4.44 -8.38
CA GLU A 75 -13.35 5.76 -9.01
C GLU A 75 -12.01 6.50 -8.77
N ALA A 76 -11.03 5.83 -8.16
CA ALA A 76 -9.72 6.41 -7.95
C ALA A 76 -8.94 6.39 -9.28
N SER A 77 -8.31 7.52 -9.61
CA SER A 77 -7.45 7.65 -10.78
C SER A 77 -6.17 8.40 -10.39
N ASN A 78 -5.03 7.81 -10.73
CA ASN A 78 -3.68 8.34 -10.52
C ASN A 78 -2.75 7.77 -11.60
N GLN A 79 -1.51 8.22 -11.70
CA GLN A 79 -0.57 7.82 -12.75
C GLN A 79 0.69 7.17 -12.19
N ASP A 80 1.11 6.06 -12.81
CA ASP A 80 2.42 5.45 -12.58
C ASP A 80 3.56 6.29 -13.21
N LYS A 81 4.81 5.86 -13.01
CA LYS A 81 5.99 6.56 -13.56
C LYS A 81 6.03 6.70 -15.08
N TYR A 82 5.24 5.91 -15.81
CA TYR A 82 5.14 5.94 -17.26
C TYR A 82 3.93 6.74 -17.74
N GLY A 83 3.24 7.44 -16.83
CA GLY A 83 2.01 8.17 -17.12
C GLY A 83 0.82 7.25 -17.41
N LYS A 84 0.89 5.97 -17.02
CA LYS A 84 -0.23 5.04 -17.17
C LYS A 84 -1.15 5.14 -15.97
N GLU A 85 -2.45 5.12 -16.24
CA GLU A 85 -3.46 5.19 -15.21
C GLU A 85 -3.41 3.99 -14.25
N THR A 86 -3.74 4.26 -13.00
CA THR A 86 -3.80 3.33 -11.87
C THR A 86 -4.98 3.69 -10.98
N HIS A 87 -5.51 2.70 -10.27
CA HIS A 87 -6.61 2.87 -9.31
C HIS A 87 -6.15 3.28 -7.91
N LEU A 88 -4.95 3.83 -7.77
CA LEU A 88 -4.45 4.35 -6.49
C LEU A 88 -5.12 5.70 -6.17
N PHE A 89 -5.55 5.93 -4.94
CA PHE A 89 -6.13 7.24 -4.58
C PHE A 89 -5.15 8.41 -4.85
N PRO A 90 -5.62 9.56 -5.37
CA PRO A 90 -4.77 10.68 -5.78
C PRO A 90 -4.15 11.48 -4.61
N ILE A 91 -4.53 11.17 -3.36
CA ILE A 91 -3.83 11.69 -2.17
C ILE A 91 -2.37 11.21 -2.13
N PHE A 92 -2.10 10.06 -2.73
CA PHE A 92 -0.75 9.57 -2.95
C PHE A 92 -0.15 10.21 -4.21
N PRO A 93 1.13 10.59 -4.20
CA PRO A 93 1.79 11.21 -5.35
C PRO A 93 1.81 10.26 -6.56
N SER A 94 1.64 10.84 -7.75
CA SER A 94 1.87 10.17 -9.02
C SER A 94 3.35 9.83 -9.21
N GLY A 95 3.65 8.99 -10.21
CA GLY A 95 5.03 8.62 -10.55
C GLY A 95 5.60 7.42 -9.78
N GLY A 96 4.78 6.77 -8.94
CA GLY A 96 5.10 5.47 -8.35
C GLY A 96 5.08 4.32 -9.36
N GLN A 97 5.34 3.10 -8.89
CA GLN A 97 5.07 1.90 -9.71
C GLN A 97 3.66 1.39 -9.48
N ALA A 98 3.04 0.90 -10.54
CA ALA A 98 1.72 0.28 -10.45
C ALA A 98 1.74 -1.07 -9.73
N THR A 99 2.87 -1.78 -9.72
CA THR A 99 2.96 -3.11 -9.13
C THR A 99 3.84 -3.11 -7.88
N VAL A 100 3.27 -3.53 -6.75
CA VAL A 100 3.90 -3.47 -5.43
C VAL A 100 4.02 -4.86 -4.80
N TRP A 101 5.09 -5.06 -4.03
CA TRP A 101 5.26 -6.22 -3.15
C TRP A 101 4.29 -6.20 -1.97
N LEU A 102 3.76 -7.38 -1.65
CA LEU A 102 3.01 -7.62 -0.43
C LEU A 102 3.83 -8.47 0.55
N LYS A 103 3.40 -8.47 1.80
CA LYS A 103 3.84 -9.43 2.80
C LYS A 103 3.46 -10.84 2.30
N GLY A 104 4.46 -11.69 2.11
CA GLY A 104 4.22 -13.10 1.76
C GLY A 104 3.56 -13.87 2.90
N GLU A 105 2.72 -14.86 2.57
CA GLU A 105 1.97 -15.63 3.56
C GLU A 105 2.79 -16.76 4.18
N SER A 106 3.73 -17.35 3.43
CA SER A 106 4.86 -18.18 3.91
C SER A 106 5.58 -18.77 2.70
N GLY A 107 6.90 -19.05 2.81
CA GLY A 107 7.67 -19.72 1.76
C GLY A 107 8.40 -18.82 0.76
N GLN A 108 8.79 -19.40 -0.39
CA GLN A 108 9.55 -18.74 -1.47
C GLN A 108 8.65 -17.94 -2.45
N GLU A 109 7.34 -17.99 -2.26
CA GLU A 109 6.38 -17.31 -3.11
C GLU A 109 6.24 -15.84 -2.68
N GLY A 110 6.27 -14.94 -3.66
CA GLY A 110 5.96 -13.53 -3.45
C GLY A 110 4.60 -13.21 -4.06
N THR A 111 3.79 -12.41 -3.36
CA THR A 111 2.56 -11.87 -3.94
C THR A 111 2.73 -10.40 -4.26
N LEU A 112 2.20 -10.03 -5.42
CA LEU A 112 2.16 -8.67 -5.92
C LEU A 112 0.73 -8.18 -6.01
N PHE A 113 0.54 -6.87 -5.91
CA PHE A 113 -0.70 -6.21 -6.29
C PHE A 113 -0.43 -5.22 -7.42
N ASP A 114 -1.23 -5.28 -8.49
CA ASP A 114 -1.18 -4.33 -9.60
C ASP A 114 -2.34 -3.33 -9.52
N PHE A 115 -2.02 -2.08 -9.24
CA PHE A 115 -2.98 -0.97 -9.20
C PHE A 115 -3.61 -0.65 -10.56
N LYS A 116 -3.08 -1.10 -11.70
CA LYS A 116 -3.70 -0.89 -13.03
C LYS A 116 -5.01 -1.64 -13.18
N ASN A 117 -5.03 -2.88 -12.70
CA ASN A 117 -6.18 -3.77 -12.87
C ASN A 117 -6.84 -4.14 -11.53
N LYS A 118 -6.26 -3.71 -10.40
CA LYS A 118 -6.63 -4.12 -9.03
C LYS A 118 -6.50 -5.65 -8.86
N GLU A 119 -5.45 -6.23 -9.44
CA GLU A 119 -5.23 -7.67 -9.49
C GLU A 119 -4.09 -8.12 -8.57
N PHE A 120 -4.29 -9.26 -7.90
CA PHE A 120 -3.19 -9.97 -7.26
C PHE A 120 -2.44 -10.83 -8.27
N ARG A 121 -1.11 -10.74 -8.26
CA ARG A 121 -0.25 -11.54 -9.13
C ARG A 121 0.68 -12.42 -8.30
N PRO A 122 0.52 -13.75 -8.35
CA PRO A 122 1.47 -14.67 -7.75
C PRO A 122 2.78 -14.68 -8.56
N LEU A 123 3.91 -14.70 -7.87
CA LEU A 123 5.23 -14.82 -8.49
C LEU A 123 5.82 -16.20 -8.21
N TYR A 124 5.66 -17.11 -9.17
CA TYR A 124 5.95 -18.54 -9.01
C TYR A 124 7.43 -18.94 -9.16
N LYS A 125 8.34 -18.05 -9.57
CA LYS A 125 9.69 -18.44 -10.02
C LYS A 125 10.89 -17.81 -9.31
N SER A 126 10.65 -16.99 -8.29
CA SER A 126 11.60 -16.48 -7.28
C SER A 126 11.24 -15.04 -6.93
N LYS A 127 11.50 -14.65 -5.68
CA LYS A 127 11.38 -13.29 -5.14
C LYS A 127 12.35 -12.25 -5.75
N SER A 128 12.82 -12.50 -6.98
CA SER A 128 13.79 -11.70 -7.74
C SER A 128 13.16 -10.70 -8.72
N GLY A 129 11.82 -10.61 -8.74
CA GLY A 129 11.11 -9.62 -9.54
C GLY A 129 11.54 -8.18 -9.22
N ARG A 130 11.46 -7.27 -10.20
CA ARG A 130 11.83 -5.86 -10.03
C ARG A 130 10.59 -5.02 -9.81
N MET A 131 10.13 -4.90 -8.58
CA MET A 131 8.89 -4.17 -8.23
C MET A 131 9.20 -3.10 -7.18
N THR A 132 8.17 -2.40 -6.69
CA THR A 132 8.31 -1.44 -5.56
C THR A 132 7.61 -1.99 -4.32
N VAL A 133 7.61 -1.24 -3.23
CA VAL A 133 6.77 -1.50 -2.05
C VAL A 133 6.27 -0.16 -1.50
N ARG A 134 5.03 -0.11 -1.00
CA ARG A 134 4.54 1.02 -0.19
C ARG A 134 4.29 0.52 1.23
N LEU A 135 5.07 1.03 2.17
CA LEU A 135 5.04 0.54 3.54
C LEU A 135 3.80 1.05 4.27
N VAL A 136 3.31 0.20 5.17
CA VAL A 136 2.15 0.46 6.03
C VAL A 136 2.52 0.17 7.46
N ARG A 137 1.82 0.80 8.40
CA ARG A 137 1.89 0.50 9.83
C ARG A 137 0.50 0.58 10.48
N GLY A 138 0.43 0.17 11.74
CA GLY A 138 -0.82 0.05 12.49
C GLY A 138 -1.48 -1.31 12.31
N GLN A 139 -2.68 -1.46 12.87
CA GLN A 139 -3.49 -2.68 12.79
C GLN A 139 -4.84 -2.31 12.19
N MET A 140 -5.19 -2.95 11.07
CA MET A 140 -6.50 -2.77 10.45
C MET A 140 -7.59 -3.34 11.36
N LEU A 141 -8.61 -2.54 11.65
CA LEU A 141 -9.77 -2.99 12.42
C LEU A 141 -10.58 -3.99 11.59
N LYS A 142 -10.88 -5.16 12.16
CA LYS A 142 -11.52 -6.31 11.47
C LYS A 142 -12.98 -6.07 11.05
N GLU A 143 -13.60 -4.96 11.43
CA GLU A 143 -15.03 -4.70 11.19
C GLU A 143 -15.35 -4.16 9.79
N PHE A 144 -14.36 -4.00 8.92
CA PHE A 144 -14.61 -3.68 7.51
C PHE A 144 -14.98 -4.95 6.73
N ASN A 145 -16.25 -5.34 6.85
CA ASN A 145 -16.89 -6.21 5.86
C ASN A 145 -16.83 -5.51 4.49
N LEU A 146 -15.95 -5.99 3.60
CA LEU A 146 -15.93 -5.60 2.19
C LEU A 146 -17.09 -6.24 1.39
N ASP A 147 -18.13 -6.73 2.06
CA ASP A 147 -19.31 -7.31 1.42
C ASP A 147 -20.37 -6.22 1.22
N PRO A 148 -20.60 -5.72 -0.01
CA PRO A 148 -21.62 -4.72 -0.30
C PRO A 148 -23.06 -5.23 -0.09
N LYS A 149 -23.28 -6.48 0.35
CA LYS A 149 -24.61 -7.06 0.58
C LYS A 149 -25.10 -7.04 2.02
N ASN A 150 -24.28 -6.65 2.99
CA ASN A 150 -24.73 -6.51 4.37
C ASN A 150 -25.05 -5.04 4.64
N GLU A 151 -26.30 -4.66 4.39
CA GLU A 151 -26.83 -3.44 5.00
C GLU A 151 -26.76 -3.57 6.53
N PRO A 152 -26.41 -2.49 7.25
CA PRO A 152 -26.48 -2.50 8.70
C PRO A 152 -27.93 -2.77 9.13
N PHE A 153 -28.12 -3.70 10.06
CA PHE A 153 -29.40 -3.82 10.75
C PHE A 153 -29.67 -2.49 11.45
N ASP A 154 -30.70 -1.77 10.98
CA ASP A 154 -31.25 -0.62 11.68
C ASP A 154 -31.59 -1.04 13.13
N LEU A 155 -31.00 -0.32 14.09
CA LEU A 155 -31.43 -0.31 15.49
C LEU A 155 -32.28 0.94 15.75
#